data_AF-A0A120A0E2-F1
#
_entry.id   AF-A0A120A0E2-F1
#
_cell.length_a   1.000
_cell.length_b   1.000
_cell.length_c   1.000
_cell.angle_alpha   90.00
_cell.angle_beta   90.00
_cell.angle_gamma   90.00
#
_symmetry.space_group_name_H-M   'P 1'
#
loop_
_entity.id
_entity.type
_entity.pdbx_description
1 polymer ?
#
loop_
_entity_poly.entity_id
_entity_poly.type
_entity_poly.pdbx_seq_one_letter_code
_entity_poly.pdbx_strand_id
1 'polypeptide(L)' 'MKTVKLSNLKVGDLFIHKGTVYEIITKSKWTSQCRYLNDKYRFGGWCQYLYCDFSNYTKVEI' A
#
# COMPACT_ATOMS: atom_id res chain seq x y z
N MET A 1 14.87 6.20 7.62
CA MET A 1 13.75 5.41 7.05
C MET A 1 14.19 3.97 6.96
N LYS A 2 13.40 3.02 7.48
CA LYS A 2 13.83 1.61 7.53
C LYS A 2 13.19 0.85 6.38
N THR A 3 13.97 0.09 5.63
CA THR A 3 13.46 -0.76 4.55
C THR A 3 13.14 -2.15 5.08
N VAL A 4 11.92 -2.63 4.84
CA VAL A 4 11.46 -3.97 5.22
C VAL A 4 10.82 -4.67 4.03
N LYS A 5 10.77 -6.00 4.04
CA LYS A 5 9.98 -6.74 3.04
C LYS A 5 8.49 -6.63 3.39
N LEU A 6 7.65 -6.39 2.39
CA LEU A 6 6.20 -6.29 2.55
C LEU A 6 5.58 -7.55 3.18
N SER A 7 6.18 -8.72 2.96
CA SER A 7 5.80 -9.97 3.62
C SER A 7 5.73 -9.87 5.14
N ASN A 8 6.57 -9.03 5.75
CA ASN A 8 6.69 -8.89 7.20
C ASN A 8 5.62 -7.98 7.83
N LEU A 9 4.92 -7.20 7.00
CA LEU A 9 3.84 -6.31 7.45
C LEU A 9 2.52 -7.07 7.57
N LYS A 10 1.59 -6.56 8.38
CA LYS A 10 0.26 -7.12 8.62
C LYS A 10 -0.82 -6.33 7.90
N VAL A 11 -2.01 -6.92 7.77
CA VAL A 11 -3.19 -6.18 7.33
C VAL A 11 -3.44 -5.02 8.30
N GLY A 12 -3.67 -3.82 7.76
CA GLY A 12 -3.79 -2.56 8.50
C GLY A 12 -2.47 -1.80 8.67
N ASP A 13 -1.31 -2.41 8.41
CA ASP A 13 -0.04 -1.68 8.47
C ASP A 13 0.07 -0.67 7.32
N LEU A 14 0.66 0.48 7.65
CA LEU A 14 1.01 1.53 6.71
C LEU A 14 2.48 1.40 6.28
N PHE A 15 2.75 1.63 5.01
CA PHE A 15 4.11 1.71 4.48
C PHE A 15 4.21 2.77 3.39
N ILE A 16 5.44 3.22 3.14
CA ILE A 16 5.76 4.14 2.04
C ILE A 16 6.44 3.35 0.92
N HIS A 17 6.01 3.61 -0.31
CA HIS A 17 6.69 3.12 -1.50
C HIS A 17 6.71 4.23 -2.55
N LYS A 18 7.92 4.64 -2.96
CA LYS A 18 8.13 5.72 -3.94
C LYS A 18 7.44 7.05 -3.54
N GLY A 19 7.42 7.36 -2.24
CA GLY A 19 6.82 8.59 -1.71
C GLY A 19 5.31 8.55 -1.47
N THR A 20 4.62 7.46 -1.84
CA THR A 20 3.18 7.29 -1.57
C THR A 20 2.96 6.39 -0.36
N VAL A 21 2.01 6.77 0.51
CA VAL A 21 1.58 5.97 1.67
C VAL A 21 0.51 4.97 1.23
N TYR A 22 0.74 3.70 1.56
CA TYR A 22 -0.17 2.59 1.29
C TYR A 22 -0.57 1.91 2.60
N GLU A 23 -1.78 1.38 2.63
CA GLU A 23 -2.31 0.52 3.69
C GLU A 23 -2.56 -0.88 3.13
N ILE A 24 -2.16 -1.91 3.87
CA ILE A 24 -2.42 -3.30 3.48
C ILE A 24 -3.86 -3.68 3.84
N ILE A 25 -4.66 -4.07 2.85
CA ILE A 25 -6.09 -4.41 3.02
C ILE A 25 -6.30 -5.91 3.10
N THR A 26 -5.63 -6.69 2.24
CA THR A 26 -5.64 -8.15 2.32
C THR A 26 -4.28 -8.71 1.92
N LYS A 27 -4.00 -9.94 2.36
CA LYS A 27 -2.77 -10.66 2.01
C LYS A 27 -3.10 -12.04 1.45
N SER A 28 -2.38 -12.41 0.41
CA SER A 28 -2.32 -13.75 -0.14
C SER A 28 -0.92 -14.34 0.08
N LYS A 29 -0.71 -15.58 -0.36
CA LYS A 29 0.59 -16.25 -0.32
C LYS A 29 1.69 -15.45 -1.04
N TRP A 30 1.33 -14.77 -2.14
CA TRP A 30 2.31 -14.15 -3.05
C TRP A 30 2.21 -12.64 -3.14
N THR A 31 1.02 -12.09 -2.92
CA THR A 31 0.72 -10.67 -3.09
C THR A 31 -0.02 -10.09 -1.89
N SER A 32 0.06 -8.78 -1.72
CA SER A 32 -0.74 -8.02 -0.77
C SER A 32 -1.52 -6.96 -1.51
N GLN A 33 -2.84 -6.97 -1.37
CA GLN A 33 -3.69 -5.91 -1.90
C GLN A 33 -3.61 -4.73 -0.95
N CYS A 34 -3.24 -3.58 -1.51
CA CYS A 34 -3.02 -2.36 -0.76
C CYS A 34 -3.90 -1.24 -1.32
N ARG A 35 -4.24 -0.27 -0.48
CA ARG A 35 -4.90 0.97 -0.92
C ARG A 35 -4.05 2.19 -0.60
N TYR A 36 -4.22 3.24 -1.38
CA TYR A 36 -3.59 4.54 -1.16
C TYR A 36 -4.60 5.64 -1.44
N LEU A 37 -4.34 6.83 -0.90
CA LEU A 37 -5.21 7.99 -1.11
C LEU A 37 -5.19 8.37 -2.60
N ASN A 38 -6.36 8.61 -3.16
CA ASN A 38 -6.49 9.14 -4.51
C ASN A 38 -6.28 10.66 -4.47
N ASP A 39 -5.16 11.15 -4.98
CA ASP A 39 -4.88 12.59 -5.04
C ASP A 39 -5.93 13.38 -5.83
N LYS A 40 -6.61 12.71 -6.79
CA LYS A 40 -7.70 13.31 -7.58
C LYS A 40 -9.01 13.44 -6.81
N TYR A 41 -9.15 12.81 -5.65
CA TYR A 41 -10.37 12.88 -4.84
C TYR A 41 -10.72 14.33 -4.45
N ARG A 42 -9.70 15.14 -4.14
CA ARG A 42 -9.87 16.56 -3.80
C ARG A 42 -10.45 17.42 -4.95
N PHE A 43 -10.40 16.92 -6.18
CA PHE A 43 -10.89 17.60 -7.38
C PHE A 43 -12.20 17.02 -7.90
N GLY A 44 -12.97 16.31 -7.08
CA GLY A 44 -14.24 15.69 -7.47
C GLY A 44 -14.09 14.28 -8.06
N GLY A 45 -12.94 13.63 -7.87
CA GLY A 45 -12.76 12.23 -8.22
C GLY A 45 -13.73 11.33 -7.43
N TRP A 46 -14.26 10.29 -8.08
CA TRP A 46 -15.35 9.49 -7.52
C TRP A 46 -14.94 8.58 -6.35
N CYS A 47 -13.65 8.23 -6.23
CA CYS A 47 -13.16 7.30 -5.21
C CYS A 47 -12.08 7.93 -4.34
N GLN A 48 -12.24 7.87 -3.01
CA GLN A 48 -11.27 8.37 -2.03
C GLN A 48 -9.96 7.58 -2.04
N TYR A 49 -10.05 6.27 -2.31
CA TYR A 49 -8.91 5.36 -2.32
C TYR A 49 -8.79 4.64 -3.67
N LEU A 50 -7.54 4.40 -4.08
CA LEU A 50 -7.20 3.51 -5.19
C LEU A 50 -6.54 2.26 -4.63
N TYR A 51 -6.68 1.16 -5.35
CA TYR A 51 -6.21 -0.16 -4.94
C TYR A 51 -5.16 -0.68 -5.93
N CYS A 52 -4.16 -1.38 -5.42
CA CYS A 52 -3.15 -2.06 -6.21
C CYS A 52 -2.56 -3.24 -5.45
N ASP A 53 -2.09 -4.24 -6.20
CA ASP A 53 -1.42 -5.39 -5.63
C ASP A 53 0.09 -5.18 -5.65
N PHE A 54 0.72 -5.49 -4.52
CA PHE A 54 2.17 -5.57 -4.41
C PHE A 54 2.62 -7.02 -4.26
N SER A 55 3.79 -7.34 -4.80
CA SER A 55 4.47 -8.59 -4.48
C SER A 55 4.90 -8.58 -3.01
N ASN A 56 4.73 -9.69 -2.30
CA ASN A 56 5.18 -9.83 -0.91
C ASN A 56 6.72 -9.71 -0.77
N TYR A 57 7.46 -9.84 -1.87
CA TYR A 57 8.92 -9.67 -1.91
C TYR A 57 9.36 -8.21 -2.08
N THR A 58 8.41 -7.29 -2.33
CA THR A 58 8.69 -5.86 -2.48
C THR A 58 9.31 -5.32 -1.21
N LYS A 59 10.37 -4.52 -1.36
CA LYS A 59 10.97 -3.75 -0.28
C LYS A 59 10.24 -2.41 -0.16
N VAL A 60 9.76 -2.12 1.05
CA VAL A 60 8.98 -0.92 1.37
C VAL A 60 9.59 -0.22 2.57
N GLU A 61 9.23 1.04 2.72
CA GLU A 61 9.75 1.92 3.74
C GLU A 61 8.74 2.06 4.88
N ILE A 62 9.23 2.00 6.12
CA ILE A 62 8.47 2.26 7.35
C ILE A 62 9.19 3.31 8.21
#